data_AF-A0A2N0NHA4-F1
#
_entry.id   AF-A0A2N0NHA4-F1
#
_cell.length_a   1.000
_cell.length_b   1.000
_cell.length_c   1.000
_cell.angle_alpha   90.00
_cell.angle_beta   90.00
_cell.angle_gamma   90.00
#
_symmetry.space_group_name_H-M   'P 1'
#
loop_
_entity.id
_entity.type
_entity.pdbx_description
1 polymer ?
#
loop_
_entity_poly.entity_id
_entity_poly.type
_entity_poly.pdbx_seq_one_letter_code
_entity_poly.pdbx_strand_id
1 'polypeptide(L)' 'MSKLPNNSITSTNLGLSYETHSEAVYASRLLNFDNLPEPKNSDDYYERNYNIISTEISESLQIDIS' A
#
# COMPACT_ATOMS: atom_id res chain seq x y z
N MET A 1 15.00 -21.48 -18.58
CA MET A 1 13.71 -20.74 -18.56
C MET A 1 12.83 -21.34 -17.48
N SER A 2 12.70 -20.68 -16.33
CA SER A 2 11.71 -21.05 -15.32
C SER A 2 10.32 -20.62 -15.79
N LYS A 3 9.36 -21.53 -15.70
CA LYS A 3 7.97 -21.33 -16.11
C LYS A 3 7.22 -20.63 -14.98
N LEU A 4 6.68 -19.43 -15.23
CA LEU A 4 5.90 -18.68 -14.25
C LEU A 4 4.55 -19.39 -14.00
N PRO A 5 4.06 -19.47 -12.75
CA PRO A 5 2.79 -20.13 -12.48
C PRO A 5 1.62 -19.33 -13.07
N ASN A 6 0.78 -20.00 -13.86
CA ASN A 6 -0.49 -19.45 -14.33
C ASN A 6 -1.46 -19.36 -13.13
N ASN A 7 -1.52 -18.20 -12.51
CA ASN A 7 -2.59 -17.86 -11.59
C ASN A 7 -3.89 -17.68 -12.39
N SER A 8 -4.68 -18.76 -12.49
CA SER A 8 -6.05 -18.68 -12.98
C SER A 8 -6.84 -17.73 -12.07
N ILE A 9 -7.00 -16.47 -12.48
CA ILE A 9 -7.87 -15.50 -11.81
C ILE A 9 -9.30 -16.02 -11.95
N THR A 10 -9.82 -16.63 -10.90
CA THR A 10 -11.24 -17.00 -10.82
C THR A 10 -12.03 -15.70 -10.76
N SER A 11 -12.55 -15.26 -11.92
CA SER A 11 -13.44 -14.10 -12.00
C SER A 11 -14.74 -14.43 -11.27
N THR A 12 -14.82 -14.08 -9.99
CA THR A 12 -16.08 -14.04 -9.27
C THR A 12 -16.98 -13.06 -10.02
N ASN A 13 -18.02 -13.58 -10.69
CA ASN A 13 -19.07 -12.79 -11.31
C ASN A 13 -19.91 -12.14 -10.19
N LEU A 14 -19.33 -11.15 -9.51
CA LEU A 14 -20.10 -10.16 -8.78
C LEU A 14 -20.73 -9.30 -9.87
N GLY A 15 -22.04 -9.43 -10.10
CA GLY A 15 -22.73 -8.73 -11.18
C GLY A 15 -22.61 -7.22 -11.00
N LEU A 16 -21.59 -6.62 -11.59
CA LEU A 16 -21.36 -5.18 -11.54
C LEU A 16 -22.22 -4.55 -12.64
N SER A 17 -23.35 -3.97 -12.24
CA SER A 17 -24.18 -3.15 -13.13
C SER A 17 -23.55 -1.77 -13.24
N TYR A 18 -22.77 -1.55 -14.29
CA TYR A 18 -22.20 -0.23 -14.59
C TYR A 18 -23.16 0.53 -15.50
N GLU A 19 -23.65 1.67 -15.01
CA GLU A 19 -24.37 2.63 -15.83
C GLU A 19 -23.37 3.63 -16.42
N THR A 20 -23.30 3.70 -17.75
CA THR A 20 -22.41 4.65 -18.46
C THR A 20 -23.23 5.82 -18.98
N HIS A 21 -22.78 7.04 -18.70
CA HIS A 21 -23.41 8.26 -19.22
C HIS A 21 -22.77 8.68 -20.56
N SER A 22 -23.58 9.02 -21.56
CA SER A 22 -23.11 9.39 -22.91
C SER A 22 -22.27 10.67 -22.96
N GLU A 23 -22.38 11.51 -21.93
CA GLU A 23 -21.65 12.78 -21.80
C GLU A 23 -20.38 12.65 -20.95
N ALA A 24 -20.18 11.51 -20.27
CA ALA A 24 -19.03 11.30 -19.40
C ALA A 24 -17.79 10.83 -20.17
N VAL A 25 -16.64 11.41 -19.86
CA VAL A 25 -15.34 11.03 -20.44
C VAL A 25 -14.55 10.21 -19.44
N TYR A 26 -14.42 8.90 -19.70
CA TYR A 26 -13.65 7.95 -18.88
C TYR A 26 -12.26 7.71 -19.45
N ALA A 27 -11.44 8.76 -19.50
CA ALA A 27 -10.03 8.62 -19.84
C ALA A 27 -9.20 8.42 -18.57
N SER A 28 -8.31 7.43 -18.57
CA SER A 28 -7.28 7.30 -17.54
C SER A 28 -6.43 8.57 -17.52
N ARG A 29 -6.37 9.27 -16.37
CA ARG A 29 -5.44 10.37 -16.16
C ARG A 29 -4.18 9.81 -15.50
N LEU A 30 -3.01 10.16 -16.03
CA LEU A 30 -1.75 9.83 -15.38
C LEU A 30 -1.68 10.60 -14.05
N LEU A 31 -1.59 9.87 -12.94
CA LEU A 31 -1.38 10.48 -11.63
C LEU A 31 0.07 10.96 -11.54
N ASN A 32 0.28 12.18 -11.05
CA ASN A 32 1.62 12.64 -10.70
C ASN A 32 1.98 12.09 -9.32
N PHE A 33 2.93 11.17 -9.27
CA PHE A 33 3.38 10.54 -8.03
C PHE A 33 4.51 11.32 -7.32
N ASP A 34 5.15 12.26 -8.00
CA ASP A 34 6.38 12.91 -7.52
C ASP A 34 6.19 13.71 -6.23
N ASN A 35 4.96 14.15 -5.95
CA ASN A 35 4.61 14.95 -4.76
C ASN A 35 3.65 14.22 -3.80
N LEU A 36 3.48 12.91 -3.95
CA LEU A 36 2.64 12.14 -3.04
C LEU A 36 3.47 11.70 -1.83
N PRO A 37 2.89 11.74 -0.61
CA PRO A 37 3.50 11.11 0.56
C PRO A 37 3.72 9.62 0.33
N GLU A 38 4.72 9.07 1.02
CA GLU A 38 5.01 7.64 0.95
C GLU A 38 3.79 6.80 1.39
N PRO A 39 3.40 5.76 0.63
CA PRO A 39 2.24 4.94 0.95
C PRO A 39 2.47 4.15 2.24
N LYS A 40 1.49 4.23 3.16
CA LYS A 40 1.55 3.61 4.50
C LYS A 40 0.79 2.30 4.62
N ASN A 41 0.55 1.63 3.50
CA ASN A 41 -0.28 0.43 3.43
C ASN A 41 0.54 -0.85 3.13
N SER A 42 1.87 -0.78 3.14
CA SER A 42 2.74 -1.96 3.05
C SER A 42 3.12 -2.49 4.43
N ASP A 43 3.38 -3.79 4.53
CA ASP A 43 3.86 -4.41 5.76
C ASP A 43 5.23 -3.85 6.17
N ASP A 44 6.12 -3.63 5.20
CA ASP A 44 7.46 -3.05 5.38
C ASP A 44 7.44 -1.67 6.08
N TYR A 45 6.40 -0.86 5.80
CA TYR A 45 6.23 0.44 6.45
C TYR A 45 6.09 0.25 7.97
N TYR A 46 5.25 -0.68 8.42
CA TYR A 46 5.02 -0.90 9.84
C TYR A 46 6.23 -1.49 10.55
N GLU A 47 6.96 -2.42 9.92
CA GLU A 47 8.15 -3.01 10.52
C GLU A 47 9.25 -1.95 10.78
N ARG A 48 9.52 -1.11 9.78
CA ARG A 48 10.49 0.00 9.93
C ARG A 48 10.06 0.98 11.01
N ASN A 49 8.80 1.43 10.99
CA ASN A 49 8.30 2.42 11.95
C ASN A 49 8.26 1.85 13.37
N TYR A 50 7.88 0.58 13.53
CA TYR A 50 7.87 -0.09 14.82
C TYR A 50 9.28 -0.18 15.42
N ASN A 51 10.28 -0.54 14.60
CA ASN A 51 11.67 -0.59 15.05
C ASN A 51 12.18 0.78 15.50
N ILE A 52 11.91 1.86 14.74
CA ILE A 52 12.29 3.22 15.12
C ILE A 52 11.64 3.63 16.45
N ILE A 53 10.32 3.44 16.58
CA ILE A 53 9.57 3.77 17.80
C ILE A 53 10.11 2.97 19.00
N SER A 54 10.38 1.67 18.81
CA SER A 54 10.95 0.80 19.84
C SER A 54 12.32 1.29 20.31
N THR A 55 13.19 1.68 19.37
CA THR A 55 14.51 2.24 19.69
C THR A 55 14.40 3.56 20.44
N GLU A 56 13.59 4.52 19.98
CA GLU A 56 13.44 5.82 20.65
C GLU A 56 12.86 5.68 22.07
N ILE A 57 11.90 4.77 22.25
CA ILE A 57 11.35 4.46 23.58
C ILE A 57 12.43 3.83 24.46
N SER A 58 13.22 2.89 23.93
CA SER A 58 14.32 2.26 24.67
C SER A 58 15.40 3.27 25.08
N GLU A 59 15.73 4.22 24.21
CA GLU A 59 16.70 5.28 24.50
C GLU A 59 16.17 6.25 25.57
N SER A 60 14.89 6.59 25.50
CA SER A 60 14.22 7.50 26.45
C SER A 60 14.02 6.89 27.83
N LEU A 61 13.91 5.56 27.91
CA LEU A 61 13.72 4.80 29.14
C LEU A 61 15.03 4.35 29.78
N GLN A 62 16.19 4.81 29.32
CA GLN A 62 17.45 4.55 30.02
C GLN A 62 17.42 5.17 31.42
N ILE A 63 17.18 4.33 32.43
CA ILE A 63 17.25 4.70 33.83
C ILE A 63 18.71 4.60 34.26
N ASP A 64 19.34 5.75 34.51
CA ASP A 64 20.68 5.81 35.10
C ASP A 64 20.58 5.43 36.58
N ILE A 65 21.06 4.24 36.92
CA ILE A 65 21.15 3.73 38.29
C ILE A 65 22.60 3.89 38.74
N SER A 66 22.93 5.13 39.13
CA SER A 66 24.20 5.51 39.75
C SER A 66 24.19 5.31 41.26
#